data_AF-A0A940FQJ0-F1
#
_entry.id   AF-A0A940FQJ0-F1
#
_cell.length_a   1.000
_cell.length_b   1.000
_cell.length_c   1.000
_cell.angle_alpha   90.00
_cell.angle_beta   90.00
_cell.angle_gamma   90.00
#
_symmetry.space_group_name_H-M   'P 1'
#
loop_
_entity.id
_entity.type
_entity.pdbx_description
1 polymer ?
#
loop_
_entity_poly.entity_id
_entity_poly.type
_entity_poly.pdbx_seq_one_letter_code
_entity_poly.pdbx_strand_id
1 'polypeptide(L)'
;MRKVIMIMALQVAILGTGFTSCSKKGSGEGGGDFGNNPRSKVPAELVGGYWQAGSFSMTQFSNYDGSYAGQAFEISTGYKFINDKGDAEQYFYYTNTSYYCRDQVLGYRKGTVVFDEQAKTFEFFAASGNYRKYNACGSSKPPGYGEKKEYGAEDLYPKHKDVYDNYEIVKENNKTIWRIRFDDNSTLDFTKTENPK
;
A
#
# COMPACT_ATOMS: atom_id res chain seq x y z
N MET A 1 29.42 54.93 -49.50
CA MET A 1 29.62 55.85 -48.34
C MET A 1 28.39 55.78 -47.43
N ARG A 2 28.45 56.32 -46.19
CA ARG A 2 27.39 56.52 -45.15
C ARG A 2 25.96 56.04 -45.48
N LYS A 3 25.33 55.09 -44.75
CA LYS A 3 24.83 55.10 -43.34
C LYS A 3 23.72 56.12 -43.02
N VAL A 4 22.46 55.69 -43.10
CA VAL A 4 21.24 55.99 -42.28
C VAL A 4 20.31 54.78 -42.47
N ILE A 5 19.69 54.07 -41.52
CA ILE A 5 19.58 54.11 -40.04
C ILE A 5 18.54 55.10 -39.44
N MET A 6 17.25 54.71 -39.43
CA MET A 6 16.25 55.22 -38.47
C MET A 6 15.14 54.20 -38.16
N ILE A 7 14.20 54.52 -37.23
CA ILE A 7 13.72 53.58 -36.19
C ILE A 7 12.24 53.80 -35.76
N MET A 8 11.61 52.73 -35.22
CA MET A 8 10.38 52.64 -34.37
C MET A 8 8.95 52.64 -34.96
N ALA A 9 8.30 51.46 -34.82
CA ALA A 9 7.07 51.16 -34.05
C ALA A 9 5.81 52.05 -34.14
N LEU A 10 4.66 51.41 -34.41
CA LEU A 10 3.58 51.18 -33.42
C LEU A 10 2.53 50.20 -34.01
N GLN A 11 2.15 49.14 -33.29
CA GLN A 11 1.01 48.28 -33.68
C GLN A 11 -0.08 48.30 -32.60
N VAL A 12 -1.33 48.33 -33.05
CA VAL A 12 -2.51 48.66 -32.23
C VAL A 12 -3.11 47.41 -31.58
N ALA A 13 -3.52 47.52 -30.32
CA ALA A 13 -4.16 46.45 -29.58
C ALA A 13 -5.60 46.17 -30.06
N ILE A 14 -5.96 44.88 -30.09
CA ILE A 14 -7.32 44.42 -30.38
C ILE A 14 -7.98 44.02 -29.06
N LEU A 15 -9.07 44.69 -28.69
CA LEU A 15 -9.98 44.19 -27.65
C LEU A 15 -10.98 43.21 -28.29
N GLY A 16 -11.14 42.02 -27.69
CA GLY A 16 -12.06 41.00 -28.18
C GLY A 16 -12.63 40.13 -27.06
N THR A 17 -13.88 40.43 -26.67
CA THR A 17 -14.88 39.54 -26.04
C THR A 17 -14.41 38.35 -25.20
N GLY A 18 -14.63 38.41 -23.88
CA GLY A 18 -14.51 37.22 -23.02
C GLY A 18 -15.65 36.22 -23.21
N PHE A 19 -15.33 34.93 -23.15
CA PHE A 19 -16.29 33.83 -23.00
C PHE A 19 -16.09 33.14 -21.65
N THR A 20 -17.16 33.01 -20.87
CA THR A 20 -17.14 32.32 -19.57
C THR A 20 -17.11 30.81 -19.76
N SER A 21 -15.92 30.26 -20.02
CA SER A 21 -15.72 28.81 -20.06
C SER A 21 -15.82 28.23 -18.65
N CYS A 22 -16.99 27.72 -18.29
CA CYS A 22 -17.21 27.00 -17.04
C CYS A 22 -16.56 25.61 -17.16
N SER A 23 -15.26 25.53 -16.84
CA SER A 23 -14.47 24.30 -16.87
C SER A 23 -14.95 23.35 -15.77
N LYS A 24 -15.99 22.57 -16.10
CA LYS A 24 -16.55 21.47 -15.32
C LYS A 24 -15.39 20.56 -14.87
N LYS A 25 -15.00 20.65 -13.59
CA LYS A 25 -13.94 19.82 -13.01
C LYS A 25 -14.31 18.36 -13.25
N GLY A 26 -13.53 17.67 -14.08
CA GLY A 26 -13.62 16.22 -14.21
C GLY A 26 -13.25 15.60 -12.87
N SER A 27 -14.22 15.02 -12.19
CA SER A 27 -14.02 14.19 -11.01
C SER A 27 -13.33 12.90 -11.46
N GLY A 28 -12.01 12.92 -11.52
CA GLY A 28 -11.21 11.72 -11.76
C GLY A 28 -11.32 10.79 -10.55
N GLU A 29 -12.08 9.71 -10.71
CA GLU A 29 -12.32 8.73 -9.66
C GLU A 29 -11.05 7.87 -9.39
N GLY A 30 -10.90 7.39 -8.15
CA GLY A 30 -10.05 6.22 -7.86
C GLY A 30 -8.55 6.46 -7.60
N GLY A 31 -8.09 7.71 -7.44
CA GLY A 31 -6.74 8.02 -6.92
C GLY A 31 -6.79 8.43 -5.44
N GLY A 32 -5.87 7.91 -4.61
CA GLY A 32 -5.77 8.33 -3.22
C GLY A 32 -4.92 9.60 -3.05
N ASP A 33 -5.35 10.55 -2.21
CA ASP A 33 -4.53 11.70 -1.85
C ASP A 33 -3.43 11.29 -0.84
N PHE A 34 -2.39 10.67 -1.37
CA PHE A 34 -1.18 10.26 -0.66
C PHE A 34 -0.06 11.33 -0.77
N GLY A 35 -0.42 12.55 -1.16
CA GLY A 35 0.53 13.66 -1.34
C GLY A 35 1.77 13.28 -2.15
N ASN A 36 2.93 13.71 -1.67
CA ASN A 36 4.23 13.52 -2.32
C ASN A 36 4.93 12.18 -1.98
N ASN A 37 4.21 11.16 -1.48
CA ASN A 37 4.84 9.86 -1.21
C ASN A 37 5.42 9.25 -2.50
N PRO A 38 6.63 8.65 -2.45
CA PRO A 38 7.26 8.03 -3.62
C PRO A 38 6.39 6.94 -4.24
N ARG A 39 6.35 6.89 -5.57
CA ARG A 39 5.60 5.90 -6.32
C ARG A 39 6.24 5.61 -7.67
N SER A 40 6.17 4.37 -8.13
CA SER A 40 6.54 3.98 -9.50
C SER A 40 5.40 3.20 -10.16
N LYS A 41 5.61 2.72 -11.39
CA LYS A 41 4.61 1.93 -12.10
C LYS A 41 4.55 0.52 -11.51
N VAL A 42 3.34 0.03 -11.22
CA VAL A 42 3.13 -1.36 -10.78
C VAL A 42 3.21 -2.32 -11.98
N PRO A 43 3.94 -3.44 -11.89
CA PRO A 43 3.93 -4.50 -12.91
C PRO A 43 2.50 -5.01 -13.20
N ALA A 44 2.16 -5.15 -14.48
CA ALA A 44 0.77 -5.29 -14.94
C ALA A 44 0.07 -6.55 -14.39
N GLU A 45 0.80 -7.64 -14.18
CA GLU A 45 0.29 -8.86 -13.55
C GLU A 45 -0.26 -8.65 -12.13
N LEU A 46 0.34 -7.71 -11.39
CA LEU A 46 0.06 -7.49 -9.97
C LEU A 46 -1.17 -6.59 -9.74
N VAL A 47 -1.46 -5.67 -10.66
CA VAL A 47 -2.56 -4.69 -10.54
C VAL A 47 -3.91 -5.38 -10.33
N GLY A 48 -4.74 -4.78 -9.47
CA GLY A 48 -6.11 -5.22 -9.15
C GLY A 48 -6.21 -6.52 -8.33
N GLY A 49 -5.10 -7.19 -8.04
CA GLY A 49 -5.06 -8.38 -7.20
C GLY A 49 -4.89 -8.05 -5.71
N TYR A 50 -5.47 -8.90 -4.86
CA TYR A 50 -4.92 -9.11 -3.52
C TYR A 50 -3.77 -10.12 -3.63
N TRP A 51 -2.67 -9.87 -2.95
CA TRP A 51 -1.43 -10.66 -2.99
C TRP A 51 -1.04 -11.00 -1.57
N GLN A 52 -1.10 -12.28 -1.21
CA GLN A 52 -0.95 -12.74 0.17
C GLN A 52 0.24 -13.69 0.32
N ALA A 53 1.10 -13.45 1.32
CA ALA A 53 2.14 -14.37 1.75
C ALA A 53 2.15 -14.56 3.29
N GLY A 54 2.81 -15.63 3.75
CA GLY A 54 2.79 -16.05 5.14
C GLY A 54 1.51 -16.81 5.53
N SER A 55 1.55 -17.46 6.70
CA SER A 55 0.48 -18.33 7.17
C SER A 55 -0.44 -17.61 8.17
N PHE A 56 -1.69 -17.39 7.78
CA PHE A 56 -2.76 -17.09 8.74
C PHE A 56 -4.10 -17.70 8.32
N SER A 57 -4.91 -18.05 9.31
CA SER A 57 -6.30 -18.47 9.10
C SER A 57 -7.17 -17.22 8.97
N MET A 58 -7.50 -16.80 7.75
CA MET A 58 -8.19 -15.52 7.51
C MET A 58 -9.67 -15.51 7.96
N THR A 59 -10.21 -16.68 8.34
CA THR A 59 -11.38 -16.80 9.23
C THR A 59 -11.23 -15.97 10.52
N GLN A 60 -10.00 -15.84 11.05
CA GLN A 60 -9.63 -14.99 12.20
C GLN A 60 -9.48 -13.48 11.85
N PHE A 61 -9.71 -13.07 10.61
CA PHE A 61 -9.84 -11.67 10.22
C PHE A 61 -11.32 -11.31 10.04
N SER A 62 -12.03 -12.11 9.23
CA SER A 62 -13.38 -11.77 8.76
C SER A 62 -14.50 -12.06 9.77
N ASN A 63 -14.33 -12.99 10.72
CA ASN A 63 -15.37 -13.41 11.67
C ASN A 63 -14.90 -13.46 13.15
N TYR A 64 -13.92 -12.63 13.54
CA TYR A 64 -13.21 -12.81 14.81
C TYR A 64 -13.82 -12.10 16.04
N ASP A 65 -14.20 -12.87 17.06
CA ASP A 65 -14.82 -12.44 18.32
C ASP A 65 -13.85 -12.37 19.53
N GLY A 66 -12.63 -12.89 19.35
CA GLY A 66 -11.64 -13.07 20.42
C GLY A 66 -11.45 -14.50 20.90
N SER A 67 -12.11 -15.50 20.30
CA SER A 67 -11.95 -16.92 20.63
C SER A 67 -10.58 -17.49 20.21
N TYR A 68 -10.14 -18.55 20.88
CA TYR A 68 -8.84 -19.17 20.63
C TYR A 68 -8.93 -20.26 19.55
N ALA A 69 -8.11 -20.14 18.49
CA ALA A 69 -8.14 -21.02 17.33
C ALA A 69 -6.91 -21.94 17.16
N GLY A 70 -5.93 -21.89 18.08
CA GLY A 70 -4.77 -22.78 18.10
C GLY A 70 -3.44 -22.12 18.52
N GLN A 71 -2.42 -22.95 18.75
CA GLN A 71 -1.03 -22.48 18.87
C GLN A 71 -0.43 -22.38 17.46
N ALA A 72 -0.38 -21.16 16.93
CA ALA A 72 0.38 -20.85 15.73
C ALA A 72 1.00 -19.47 15.88
N PHE A 73 2.26 -19.33 15.47
CA PHE A 73 2.88 -18.04 15.20
C PHE A 73 2.46 -17.63 13.78
N GLU A 74 1.29 -17.01 13.67
CA GLU A 74 0.75 -16.52 12.39
C GLU A 74 1.27 -15.10 12.14
N ILE A 75 2.22 -14.98 11.21
CA ILE A 75 2.48 -13.73 10.49
C ILE A 75 2.01 -13.92 9.05
N SER A 76 1.20 -12.97 8.57
CA SER A 76 0.89 -12.84 7.16
C SER A 76 0.79 -11.38 6.77
N THR A 77 1.26 -11.08 5.57
CA THR A 77 1.13 -9.76 4.95
C THR A 77 0.40 -9.94 3.62
N GLY A 78 -0.58 -9.08 3.38
CA GLY A 78 -1.31 -8.96 2.13
C GLY A 78 -1.12 -7.57 1.54
N TYR A 79 -0.92 -7.48 0.23
CA TYR A 79 -0.93 -6.21 -0.51
C TYR A 79 -2.03 -6.22 -1.55
N LYS A 80 -2.54 -5.05 -1.88
CA LYS A 80 -3.47 -4.83 -2.98
C LYS A 80 -3.02 -3.60 -3.75
N PHE A 81 -2.54 -3.82 -4.97
CA PHE A 81 -2.11 -2.75 -5.86
C PHE A 81 -3.33 -2.22 -6.60
N ILE A 82 -3.83 -1.07 -6.16
CA ILE A 82 -5.13 -0.51 -6.56
C ILE A 82 -5.12 -0.14 -8.05
N ASN A 83 -4.04 0.47 -8.50
CA ASN A 83 -3.86 0.93 -9.87
C ASN A 83 -2.40 0.77 -10.33
N ASP A 84 -2.15 1.05 -11.61
CA ASP A 84 -0.83 0.98 -12.23
C ASP A 84 0.13 2.11 -11.80
N LYS A 85 -0.38 3.15 -11.12
CA LYS A 85 0.35 4.37 -10.72
C LYS A 85 1.02 4.26 -9.35
N GLY A 86 0.94 3.08 -8.72
CA GLY A 86 1.57 2.81 -7.44
C GLY A 86 0.70 3.11 -6.22
N ASP A 87 -0.62 3.31 -6.34
CA ASP A 87 -1.49 3.39 -5.14
C ASP A 87 -1.75 1.97 -4.58
N ALA A 88 -1.62 1.78 -3.26
CA ALA A 88 -1.72 0.46 -2.63
C ALA A 88 -2.42 0.44 -1.25
N GLU A 89 -3.02 -0.70 -0.94
CA GLU A 89 -3.47 -1.08 0.40
C GLU A 89 -2.57 -2.23 0.91
N GLN A 90 -2.15 -2.16 2.17
CA GLN A 90 -1.47 -3.25 2.88
C GLN A 90 -2.37 -3.73 4.02
N TYR A 91 -2.39 -5.04 4.23
CA TYR A 91 -3.03 -5.73 5.34
C TYR A 91 -1.92 -6.53 6.03
N PHE A 92 -1.90 -6.56 7.35
CA PHE A 92 -1.05 -7.50 8.07
C PHE A 92 -1.80 -8.11 9.25
N TYR A 93 -1.41 -9.34 9.56
CA TYR A 93 -1.81 -10.04 10.75
C TYR A 93 -0.57 -10.56 11.47
N TYR A 94 -0.55 -10.36 12.78
CA TYR A 94 0.43 -10.89 13.71
C TYR A 94 -0.33 -11.54 14.88
N THR A 95 0.06 -12.75 15.28
CA THR A 95 -0.30 -13.31 16.58
C THR A 95 0.92 -13.90 17.27
N ASN A 96 0.97 -13.70 18.59
CA ASN A 96 1.88 -14.38 19.50
C ASN A 96 1.07 -15.01 20.64
N THR A 97 1.49 -16.18 21.12
CA THR A 97 0.81 -16.93 22.17
C THR A 97 1.86 -17.43 23.16
N SER A 98 1.75 -17.01 24.42
CA SER A 98 2.70 -17.34 25.48
C SER A 98 1.93 -17.73 26.75
N TYR A 99 2.14 -18.96 27.22
CA TYR A 99 1.36 -19.59 28.29
C TYR A 99 -0.16 -19.49 28.06
N TYR A 100 -0.87 -18.68 28.85
CA TYR A 100 -2.31 -18.44 28.78
C TYR A 100 -2.65 -17.07 28.17
N CYS A 101 -1.66 -16.35 27.67
CA CYS A 101 -1.81 -15.05 27.01
C CYS A 101 -1.69 -15.18 25.49
N ARG A 102 -2.50 -14.40 24.76
CA ARG A 102 -2.45 -14.23 23.33
C ARG A 102 -2.47 -12.74 23.00
N ASP A 103 -1.49 -12.31 22.21
CA ASP A 103 -1.43 -10.96 21.64
C ASP A 103 -1.66 -11.07 20.13
N GLN A 104 -2.68 -10.38 19.61
CA GLN A 104 -2.89 -10.25 18.17
C GLN A 104 -2.90 -8.79 17.74
N VAL A 105 -2.32 -8.52 16.57
CA VAL A 105 -2.47 -7.26 15.86
C VAL A 105 -3.05 -7.55 14.49
N LEU A 106 -4.25 -7.02 14.23
CA LEU A 106 -4.81 -6.91 12.88
C LEU A 106 -4.58 -5.46 12.45
N GLY A 107 -3.95 -5.22 11.30
CA GLY A 107 -3.74 -3.86 10.84
C GLY A 107 -3.75 -3.69 9.34
N TYR A 108 -3.95 -2.44 8.95
CA TYR A 108 -4.29 -2.03 7.61
C TYR A 108 -3.73 -0.64 7.34
N ARG A 109 -3.04 -0.48 6.21
CA ARG A 109 -2.39 0.77 5.80
C ARG A 109 -2.76 1.10 4.36
N LYS A 110 -2.87 2.39 4.05
CA LYS A 110 -2.93 2.90 2.68
C LYS A 110 -1.71 3.75 2.40
N GLY A 111 -1.23 3.72 1.18
CA GLY A 111 -0.08 4.50 0.75
C GLY A 111 0.26 4.23 -0.69
N THR A 112 1.53 4.42 -1.03
CA THR A 112 2.05 4.18 -2.36
C THR A 112 3.15 3.12 -2.38
N VAL A 113 3.49 2.62 -3.56
CA VAL A 113 4.56 1.64 -3.77
C VAL A 113 5.55 2.07 -4.85
N VAL A 114 6.81 1.70 -4.65
CA VAL A 114 7.84 1.69 -5.69
C VAL A 114 8.23 0.24 -5.95
N PHE A 115 8.13 -0.17 -7.21
CA PHE A 115 8.86 -1.30 -7.77
C PHE A 115 10.04 -0.75 -8.59
N ASP A 116 11.24 -1.27 -8.36
CA ASP A 116 12.41 -1.09 -9.21
C ASP A 116 12.81 -2.45 -9.82
N GLU A 117 12.53 -2.61 -11.12
CA GLU A 117 12.83 -3.83 -11.88
C GLU A 117 14.34 -4.07 -12.10
N GLN A 118 15.17 -3.04 -11.96
CA GLN A 118 16.63 -3.13 -12.18
C GLN A 118 17.34 -3.50 -10.88
N ALA A 119 16.93 -2.89 -9.76
CA ALA A 119 17.44 -3.21 -8.42
C ALA A 119 16.76 -4.46 -7.81
N LYS A 120 15.64 -4.94 -8.38
CA LYS A 120 14.73 -5.93 -7.80
C LYS A 120 14.23 -5.55 -6.40
N THR A 121 13.97 -4.27 -6.16
CA THR A 121 13.47 -3.77 -4.86
C THR A 121 12.00 -3.38 -4.93
N PHE A 122 11.27 -3.71 -3.87
CA PHE A 122 9.91 -3.27 -3.61
C PHE A 122 9.87 -2.44 -2.33
N GLU A 123 9.18 -1.31 -2.36
CA GLU A 123 9.02 -0.42 -1.21
C GLU A 123 7.55 0.01 -1.05
N PHE A 124 7.04 0.03 0.19
CA PHE A 124 5.70 0.54 0.52
C PHE A 124 5.75 1.72 1.49
N PHE A 125 5.10 2.82 1.09
CA PHE A 125 5.12 4.13 1.73
C PHE A 125 3.77 4.44 2.36
N ALA A 126 3.51 3.85 3.53
CA ALA A 126 2.27 4.02 4.27
C ALA A 126 2.02 5.50 4.64
N ALA A 127 0.92 6.07 4.11
CA ALA A 127 0.49 7.45 4.33
C ALA A 127 -0.58 7.57 5.44
N SER A 128 -1.37 6.51 5.64
CA SER A 128 -2.42 6.44 6.66
C SER A 128 -2.76 4.98 6.97
N GLY A 129 -3.51 4.73 8.04
CA GLY A 129 -3.97 3.39 8.36
C GLY A 129 -4.52 3.27 9.77
N ASN A 130 -4.86 2.04 10.16
CA ASN A 130 -5.32 1.70 11.49
C ASN A 130 -4.99 0.25 11.85
N TYR A 131 -5.08 -0.04 13.14
CA TYR A 131 -4.94 -1.39 13.68
C TYR A 131 -5.97 -1.65 14.79
N ARG A 132 -6.10 -2.92 15.15
CA ARG A 132 -6.80 -3.42 16.34
C ARG A 132 -5.85 -4.34 17.10
N LYS A 133 -5.86 -4.24 18.43
CA LYS A 133 -5.05 -5.07 19.33
C LYS A 133 -5.94 -5.96 20.17
N TYR A 134 -5.81 -7.27 20.02
CA TYR A 134 -6.55 -8.27 20.80
C TYR A 134 -5.54 -8.97 21.72
N ASN A 135 -5.18 -8.28 22.80
CA ASN A 135 -4.26 -8.77 23.82
C ASN A 135 -5.08 -9.29 25.00
N ALA A 136 -5.09 -10.60 25.23
CA ALA A 136 -5.86 -11.23 26.30
C ALA A 136 -5.01 -12.24 27.08
N CYS A 137 -5.29 -12.39 28.37
CA CYS A 137 -4.72 -13.44 29.21
C CYS A 137 -5.87 -14.21 29.88
N GLY A 138 -6.06 -15.46 29.48
CA GLY A 138 -7.28 -16.22 29.77
C GLY A 138 -8.51 -15.47 29.24
N SER A 139 -9.55 -15.37 30.05
CA SER A 139 -10.77 -14.62 29.72
C SER A 139 -10.65 -13.09 29.90
N SER A 140 -9.50 -12.57 30.35
CA SER A 140 -9.31 -11.15 30.61
C SER A 140 -9.15 -10.34 29.31
N LYS A 141 -10.03 -9.34 29.12
CA LYS A 141 -9.99 -8.37 28.02
C LYS A 141 -9.69 -6.98 28.60
N PRO A 142 -8.48 -6.42 28.45
CA PRO A 142 -8.11 -5.11 28.98
C PRO A 142 -8.80 -3.95 28.22
N PRO A 143 -8.81 -2.72 28.76
CA PRO A 143 -9.27 -1.54 28.04
C PRO A 143 -8.52 -1.38 26.70
N GLY A 144 -9.22 -1.09 25.60
CA GLY A 144 -8.63 -1.10 24.26
C GLY A 144 -8.73 -2.40 23.49
N TYR A 145 -9.23 -3.50 24.08
CA TYR A 145 -9.30 -4.81 23.42
C TYR A 145 -10.20 -4.78 22.17
N GLY A 146 -9.61 -5.04 21.00
CA GLY A 146 -10.31 -5.04 19.71
C GLY A 146 -10.70 -3.65 19.18
N GLU A 147 -10.44 -2.58 19.93
CA GLU A 147 -10.73 -1.20 19.48
C GLU A 147 -9.88 -0.83 18.26
N LYS A 148 -10.51 -0.13 17.30
CA LYS A 148 -9.82 0.46 16.16
C LYS A 148 -9.03 1.67 16.61
N LYS A 149 -7.73 1.70 16.32
CA LYS A 149 -6.84 2.85 16.58
C LYS A 149 -6.18 3.23 15.26
N GLU A 150 -6.30 4.48 14.85
CA GLU A 150 -5.55 4.97 13.67
C GLU A 150 -4.05 4.97 13.98
N TYR A 151 -3.22 4.85 12.94
CA TYR A 151 -1.77 4.96 13.08
C TYR A 151 -1.34 6.40 13.34
N GLY A 152 -0.38 6.58 14.25
CA GLY A 152 0.27 7.86 14.48
C GLY A 152 1.28 8.18 13.37
N ALA A 153 1.72 9.44 13.31
CA ALA A 153 2.79 9.86 12.39
C ALA A 153 4.17 9.27 12.79
N GLU A 154 4.25 8.59 13.92
CA GLU A 154 5.32 7.72 14.40
C GLU A 154 5.36 6.35 13.72
N ASP A 155 4.24 5.81 13.22
CA ASP A 155 4.15 4.46 12.62
C ASP A 155 4.16 4.46 11.08
N LEU A 156 4.31 5.64 10.46
CA LEU A 156 4.05 5.90 9.04
C LEU A 156 5.25 6.54 8.33
N TYR A 157 5.17 6.67 7.01
CA TYR A 157 6.14 7.42 6.22
C TYR A 157 6.08 8.92 6.59
N PRO A 158 7.21 9.65 6.77
CA PRO A 158 8.57 9.30 6.37
C PRO A 158 9.41 8.48 7.36
N LYS A 159 8.93 8.16 8.57
CA LYS A 159 9.71 7.42 9.57
C LYS A 159 9.82 5.94 9.24
N HIS A 160 8.76 5.35 8.70
CA HIS A 160 8.71 3.95 8.32
C HIS A 160 8.29 3.77 6.85
N LYS A 161 8.92 2.79 6.21
CA LYS A 161 8.52 2.16 4.95
C LYS A 161 8.79 0.67 5.11
N ASP A 162 7.99 -0.16 4.46
CA ASP A 162 8.30 -1.60 4.34
C ASP A 162 9.12 -1.80 3.06
N VAL A 163 10.13 -2.68 3.10
CA VAL A 163 11.05 -2.93 1.98
C VAL A 163 11.24 -4.43 1.79
N TYR A 164 11.25 -4.89 0.53
CA TYR A 164 11.70 -6.23 0.14
C TYR A 164 12.71 -6.12 -1.00
N ASP A 165 13.91 -6.65 -0.78
CA ASP A 165 14.94 -6.83 -1.81
C ASP A 165 14.74 -8.17 -2.55
N ASN A 166 15.40 -8.34 -3.70
CA ASN A 166 15.34 -9.55 -4.52
C ASN A 166 13.92 -10.03 -4.89
N TYR A 167 12.99 -9.12 -5.22
CA TYR A 167 11.67 -9.52 -5.71
C TYR A 167 11.75 -10.08 -7.13
N GLU A 168 10.93 -11.09 -7.41
CA GLU A 168 10.78 -11.75 -8.72
C GLU A 168 9.28 -11.97 -9.01
N ILE A 169 8.87 -11.87 -10.28
CA ILE A 169 7.52 -12.26 -10.71
C ILE A 169 7.67 -13.51 -11.57
N VAL A 170 7.21 -14.64 -11.05
CA VAL A 170 7.38 -15.96 -11.69
C VAL A 170 6.04 -16.57 -12.07
N LYS A 171 6.05 -17.49 -13.04
CA LYS A 171 4.86 -18.20 -13.52
C LYS A 171 5.07 -19.71 -13.33
N GLU A 172 4.40 -20.27 -12.33
CA GLU A 172 4.56 -21.66 -11.88
C GLU A 172 3.18 -22.33 -11.80
N ASN A 173 3.02 -23.52 -12.39
CA ASN A 173 1.75 -24.27 -12.38
C ASN A 173 0.53 -23.43 -12.82
N ASN A 174 0.70 -22.63 -13.89
CA ASN A 174 -0.27 -21.65 -14.43
C ASN A 174 -0.73 -20.55 -13.44
N LYS A 175 -0.01 -20.34 -12.33
CA LYS A 175 -0.21 -19.23 -11.40
C LYS A 175 0.91 -18.22 -11.55
N THR A 176 0.60 -16.93 -11.39
CA THR A 176 1.62 -15.91 -11.17
C THR A 176 1.90 -15.81 -9.67
N ILE A 177 3.17 -15.79 -9.30
CA ILE A 177 3.66 -15.63 -7.93
C ILE A 177 4.55 -14.39 -7.91
N TRP A 178 4.34 -13.51 -6.94
CA TRP A 178 5.28 -12.46 -6.60
C TRP A 178 6.14 -12.97 -5.45
N ARG A 179 7.39 -13.31 -5.74
CA ARG A 179 8.30 -14.01 -4.83
C ARG A 179 9.35 -13.04 -4.31
N ILE A 180 9.57 -13.02 -3.01
CA ILE A 180 10.76 -12.41 -2.40
C ILE A 180 11.75 -13.51 -2.09
N ARG A 181 13.05 -13.31 -2.37
CA ARG A 181 14.12 -14.29 -2.10
C ARG A 181 15.06 -13.76 -1.02
N PHE A 182 15.24 -14.53 0.04
CA PHE A 182 16.16 -14.20 1.12
C PHE A 182 17.55 -14.82 0.90
N ASP A 183 18.56 -14.31 1.61
CA ASP A 183 19.97 -14.69 1.44
C ASP A 183 20.25 -16.16 1.80
N ASP A 184 19.40 -16.79 2.60
CA ASP A 184 19.44 -18.23 2.93
C ASP A 184 18.79 -19.13 1.86
N ASN A 185 18.39 -18.54 0.71
CA ASN A 185 17.58 -19.12 -0.36
C ASN A 185 16.14 -19.51 0.01
N SER A 186 15.66 -19.18 1.21
CA SER A 186 14.22 -19.27 1.50
C SER A 186 13.44 -18.18 0.74
N THR A 187 12.12 -18.33 0.66
CA THR A 187 11.26 -17.45 -0.16
C THR A 187 9.99 -17.07 0.58
N LEU A 188 9.53 -15.84 0.33
CA LEU A 188 8.19 -15.37 0.71
C LEU A 188 7.36 -15.21 -0.56
N ASP A 189 6.55 -16.23 -0.84
CA ASP A 189 5.71 -16.31 -2.05
C ASP A 189 4.35 -15.65 -1.82
N PHE A 190 4.15 -14.47 -2.39
CA PHE A 190 2.85 -13.83 -2.49
C PHE A 190 2.04 -14.44 -3.63
N THR A 191 0.86 -14.96 -3.31
CA THR A 191 -0.07 -15.55 -4.27
C THR A 191 -1.31 -14.68 -4.46
N LYS A 192 -1.84 -14.62 -5.69
CA LYS A 192 -3.01 -13.80 -6.03
C LYS A 192 -4.30 -14.43 -5.47
N THR A 193 -5.09 -13.65 -4.74
CA THR A 193 -6.45 -14.01 -4.31
C THR A 193 -7.47 -13.02 -4.87
N GLU A 194 -8.69 -13.50 -5.12
CA GLU A 194 -9.79 -12.68 -5.66
C GLU A 194 -10.41 -11.77 -4.59
N ASN A 195 -10.33 -12.19 -3.32
CA ASN A 195 -10.72 -11.45 -2.14
C ASN A 195 -9.70 -11.71 -1.01
N PRO A 196 -9.59 -10.84 0.02
CA PRO A 196 -9.24 -11.33 1.35
C PRO A 196 -10.27 -12.40 1.77
N LYS A 197 -9.81 -13.49 2.39
CA LYS A 197 -10.64 -14.66 2.76
C LYS A 197 -10.99 -14.70 4.26
#